data_AF-A0A661KBS0-F1
#
_entry.id   AF-A0A661KBS0-F1
#
_cell.length_a   1.000
_cell.length_b   1.000
_cell.length_c   1.000
_cell.angle_alpha   90.00
_cell.angle_beta   90.00
_cell.angle_gamma   90.00
#
_symmetry.space_group_name_H-M   'P 1'
#
loop_
_entity.id
_entity.type
_entity.pdbx_description
1 polymer ?
#
loop_
_entity_poly.entity_id
_entity_poly.type
_entity_poly.pdbx_seq_one_letter_code
_entity_poly.pdbx_strand_id
1 'polypeptide(L)'
;MERKGTLKKAWEDVVLRGLSPRYAVRPEILASWQRCKAMGLDPFVLAGQRILIEKEFEERIQANARLIEAARPIMQLVEISVRGTGFITTLTDSEGYVLEVCGDQEILQMARENFYIPGCNQSEAISGTNAISLCLIEKKPMQVTGAEHYHAFNHSWTCSSAPIFNSKGELLGVITLSGKSTKRHRHTLALVISAAKAIEGKLIEGQLIADKEKLNRLLTSTLNSIPEAIIVLDEKLNITHLNDQAREWIFKGRTPIGRPLK
;
A
#
# COMPACT_ATOMS: atom_id res chain seq x y z
N MET A 1 18.30 13.45 24.32
CA MET A 1 17.21 14.42 24.52
C MET A 1 17.38 15.70 23.70
N GLU A 2 18.61 16.17 23.45
CA GLU A 2 18.91 17.41 22.67
C GLU A 2 18.37 17.45 21.23
N ARG A 3 18.33 16.32 20.52
CA ARG A 3 17.94 16.25 19.09
C ARG A 3 16.48 16.65 18.79
N LYS A 4 15.57 16.53 19.77
CA LYS A 4 14.14 16.90 19.58
C LYS A 4 13.95 18.42 19.59
N GLY A 5 14.69 19.14 20.44
CA GLY A 5 14.62 20.59 20.54
C GLY A 5 15.24 21.30 19.33
N THR A 6 16.30 20.74 18.74
CA THR A 6 16.95 21.32 17.55
C THR A 6 16.08 21.19 16.30
N LEU A 7 15.42 20.06 16.10
CA LEU A 7 14.54 19.86 14.94
C LEU A 7 13.31 20.77 14.97
N LYS A 8 12.67 20.93 16.14
CA LYS A 8 11.54 21.86 16.28
C LYS A 8 11.95 23.30 15.97
N LYS A 9 13.12 23.73 16.45
CA LYS A 9 13.68 25.04 16.14
C LYS A 9 13.97 25.23 14.64
N ALA A 10 14.43 24.19 13.95
CA ALA A 10 14.64 24.25 12.50
C ALA A 10 13.31 24.32 11.73
N TRP A 11 12.31 23.57 12.18
CA TRP A 11 10.94 23.65 11.67
C TRP A 11 10.38 25.07 11.84
N GLU A 12 10.55 25.70 13.01
CA GLU A 12 10.11 27.09 13.25
C GLU A 12 10.78 28.09 12.30
N ASP A 13 12.08 27.93 12.02
CA ASP A 13 12.80 28.80 11.08
C ASP A 13 12.23 28.70 9.67
N VAL A 14 12.07 27.48 9.15
CA VAL A 14 11.64 27.26 7.77
C VAL A 14 10.14 27.51 7.63
N VAL A 15 9.35 26.77 8.40
CA VAL A 15 7.89 26.71 8.25
C VAL A 15 7.23 28.01 8.71
N LEU A 16 7.59 28.53 9.89
CA LEU A 16 6.97 29.76 10.39
C LEU A 16 7.63 31.01 9.80
N ARG A 17 8.97 31.09 9.81
CA ARG A 17 9.69 32.33 9.47
C ARG A 17 10.15 32.43 8.01
N GLY A 18 10.24 31.30 7.30
CA GLY A 18 10.70 31.28 5.91
C GLY A 18 12.22 31.48 5.78
N LEU A 19 12.95 31.16 6.84
CA LEU A 19 14.39 31.31 6.93
C LEU A 19 15.09 29.97 6.68
N SER A 20 16.38 30.04 6.36
CA SER A 20 17.24 28.85 6.34
C SER A 20 17.29 28.22 7.74
N PRO A 21 17.26 26.87 7.84
CA PRO A 21 17.25 26.21 9.13
C PRO A 21 18.59 26.41 9.84
N ARG A 22 18.57 26.88 11.09
CA ARG A 22 19.79 27.04 11.90
C ARG A 22 20.41 25.72 12.38
N TYR A 23 19.71 24.60 12.20
CA TYR A 23 20.18 23.25 12.52
C TYR A 23 20.04 22.34 11.30
N ALA A 24 20.86 21.30 11.24
CA ALA A 24 20.80 20.34 10.13
C ALA A 24 19.43 19.65 10.05
N VAL A 25 18.85 19.68 8.86
CA VAL A 25 17.60 19.01 8.47
C VAL A 25 17.90 18.10 7.29
N ARG A 26 17.26 16.93 7.23
CA ARG A 26 17.36 16.03 6.09
C ARG A 26 16.90 16.75 4.80
N PRO A 27 17.63 16.62 3.68
CA PRO A 27 17.32 17.36 2.45
C PRO A 27 15.88 17.20 1.97
N GLU A 28 15.34 15.97 2.01
CA GLU A 28 13.98 15.67 1.58
C GLU A 28 12.90 16.28 2.49
N ILE A 29 13.19 16.41 3.79
CA ILE A 29 12.30 17.08 4.75
C ILE A 29 12.31 18.58 4.48
N LEU A 30 13.50 19.17 4.32
CA LEU A 30 13.66 20.60 4.06
C LEU A 30 12.97 21.00 2.74
N ALA A 31 13.18 20.23 1.68
CA ALA A 31 12.55 20.46 0.37
C ALA A 31 11.02 20.37 0.47
N SER A 32 10.50 19.39 1.21
CA SER A 32 9.06 19.25 1.43
C SER A 32 8.48 20.41 2.23
N TRP A 33 9.13 20.86 3.30
CA TRP A 33 8.70 22.05 4.06
C TRP A 33 8.64 23.30 3.18
N GLN A 34 9.64 23.49 2.31
CA GLN A 34 9.67 24.61 1.37
C GLN A 34 8.50 24.55 0.38
N ARG A 35 8.20 23.37 -0.18
CA ARG A 35 7.04 23.17 -1.07
C ARG A 35 5.72 23.44 -0.33
N CYS A 36 5.55 22.88 0.87
CA CYS A 36 4.36 23.10 1.69
C CYS A 36 4.12 24.58 1.98
N LYS A 37 5.18 25.31 2.33
CA LYS A 37 5.12 26.76 2.54
C LYS A 37 4.80 27.53 1.26
N ALA A 38 5.40 27.15 0.14
CA ALA A 38 5.12 27.76 -1.16
C ALA A 38 3.66 27.54 -1.62
N MET A 39 3.04 26.42 -1.22
CA MET A 39 1.61 26.15 -1.41
C MET A 39 0.70 26.92 -0.45
N GLY A 40 1.25 27.67 0.51
CA GLY A 40 0.48 28.44 1.49
C GLY A 40 -0.18 27.60 2.58
N LEU A 41 0.31 26.38 2.84
CA LEU A 41 -0.25 25.53 3.89
C LEU A 41 -0.05 26.13 5.27
N ASP A 42 -1.11 26.21 6.07
CA ASP A 42 -1.05 26.63 7.46
C ASP A 42 -0.58 25.47 8.35
N PRO A 43 0.57 25.58 9.04
CA PRO A 43 1.11 24.54 9.91
C PRO A 43 0.26 24.21 11.15
N PHE A 44 -0.69 25.07 11.52
CA PHE A 44 -1.52 24.92 12.71
C PHE A 44 -2.95 24.48 12.42
N VAL A 45 -3.38 24.49 11.15
CA VAL A 45 -4.70 24.00 10.74
C VAL A 45 -4.67 22.48 10.64
N LEU A 46 -5.62 21.83 11.31
CA LEU A 46 -5.77 20.38 11.34
C LEU A 46 -6.05 19.81 9.93
N ALA A 47 -5.32 18.76 9.56
CA ALA A 47 -5.49 18.08 8.28
C ALA A 47 -6.77 17.22 8.30
N GLY A 48 -7.91 17.85 8.00
CA GLY A 48 -9.20 17.21 7.74
C GLY A 48 -9.88 17.76 6.48
N GLN A 49 -9.18 18.57 5.68
CA GLN A 49 -9.80 19.40 4.65
C GLN A 49 -10.30 18.62 3.42
N ARG A 50 -9.91 17.34 3.27
CA ARG A 50 -10.37 16.51 2.16
C ARG A 50 -10.54 15.05 2.59
N ILE A 51 -11.69 14.78 3.21
CA ILE A 51 -12.22 13.43 3.40
C ILE A 51 -13.25 13.19 2.29
N LEU A 52 -13.10 12.10 1.55
CA LEU A 52 -14.05 11.71 0.52
C LEU A 52 -15.44 11.48 1.11
N ILE A 53 -16.48 11.87 0.37
CA ILE A 53 -17.83 11.44 0.70
C ILE A 53 -17.99 9.94 0.39
N GLU A 54 -19.02 9.32 0.96
CA GLU A 54 -19.22 7.87 0.88
C GLU A 54 -19.17 7.31 -0.55
N LYS A 55 -19.86 7.96 -1.50
CA LYS A 55 -19.86 7.54 -2.90
C LYS A 55 -18.47 7.60 -3.54
N GLU A 56 -17.74 8.69 -3.35
CA GLU A 56 -16.38 8.85 -3.90
C GLU A 56 -15.42 7.84 -3.27
N PHE A 57 -15.59 7.57 -1.98
CA PHE A 57 -14.81 6.58 -1.27
C PHE A 57 -15.09 5.16 -1.77
N GLU A 58 -16.35 4.80 -2.00
CA GLU A 58 -16.72 3.50 -2.58
C GLU A 58 -16.15 3.30 -3.98
N GLU A 59 -16.29 4.30 -4.85
CA GLU A 59 -15.66 4.29 -6.19
C GLU A 59 -14.14 4.10 -6.09
N ARG A 60 -13.50 4.72 -5.10
CA ARG A 60 -12.08 4.58 -4.85
C ARG A 60 -11.69 3.18 -4.36
N ILE A 61 -12.48 2.59 -3.47
CA ILE A 61 -12.28 1.22 -2.99
C ILE A 61 -12.40 0.24 -4.15
N GLN A 62 -13.39 0.41 -5.04
CA GLN A 62 -13.54 -0.44 -6.23
C GLN A 62 -12.35 -0.31 -7.19
N ALA A 63 -11.90 0.92 -7.45
CA ALA A 63 -10.73 1.17 -8.29
C ALA A 63 -9.44 0.53 -7.73
N ASN A 64 -9.35 0.38 -6.41
CA ASN A 64 -8.19 -0.18 -5.71
C ASN A 64 -8.42 -1.61 -5.19
N ALA A 65 -9.48 -2.30 -5.62
CA ALA A 65 -9.89 -3.60 -5.06
C ALA A 65 -8.74 -4.62 -5.06
N ARG A 66 -7.99 -4.73 -6.16
CA ARG A 66 -6.83 -5.64 -6.27
C ARG A 66 -5.72 -5.33 -5.26
N LEU A 67 -5.42 -4.05 -5.03
CA LEU A 67 -4.43 -3.62 -4.04
C LEU A 67 -4.91 -3.98 -2.64
N ILE A 68 -6.18 -3.69 -2.33
CA ILE A 68 -6.79 -3.95 -1.03
C ILE A 68 -6.81 -5.45 -0.73
N GLU A 69 -7.25 -6.28 -1.68
CA GLU A 69 -7.29 -7.74 -1.54
C GLU A 69 -5.90 -8.33 -1.28
N ALA A 70 -4.87 -7.85 -1.98
CA ALA A 70 -3.50 -8.27 -1.77
C ALA A 70 -2.94 -7.77 -0.42
N ALA A 71 -3.32 -6.57 0.00
CA ALA A 71 -2.80 -5.91 1.20
C ALA A 71 -3.39 -6.44 2.51
N ARG A 72 -4.70 -6.69 2.55
CA ARG A 72 -5.44 -7.05 3.75
C ARG A 72 -4.83 -8.21 4.56
N PRO A 73 -4.49 -9.38 3.99
CA PRO A 73 -3.87 -10.46 4.77
C PRO A 73 -2.49 -10.06 5.33
N ILE A 74 -1.74 -9.22 4.62
CA ILE A 74 -0.43 -8.74 5.09
C ILE A 74 -0.60 -7.72 6.21
N MET A 75 -1.58 -6.81 6.09
CA MET A 75 -1.92 -5.86 7.15
C MET A 75 -2.35 -6.58 8.44
N GLN A 76 -3.11 -7.66 8.34
CA GLN A 76 -3.45 -8.52 9.49
C GLN A 76 -2.21 -9.14 10.15
N LEU A 77 -1.24 -9.62 9.36
CA LEU A 77 0.03 -10.15 9.89
C LEU A 77 0.86 -9.07 10.58
N VAL A 78 0.92 -7.87 10.00
CA VAL A 78 1.59 -6.71 10.62
C VAL A 78 0.92 -6.37 11.94
N GLU A 79 -0.41 -6.29 11.95
CA GLU A 79 -1.20 -6.03 13.16
C GLU A 79 -0.92 -7.04 14.28
N ILE A 80 -0.87 -8.33 13.97
CA ILE A 80 -0.49 -9.37 14.95
C ILE A 80 0.90 -9.10 15.53
N SER A 81 1.84 -8.69 14.67
CA SER A 81 3.24 -8.45 15.07
C SER A 81 3.41 -7.21 15.95
N VAL A 82 2.52 -6.22 15.82
CA VAL A 82 2.60 -4.94 16.55
C VAL A 82 1.51 -4.76 17.60
N ARG A 83 0.67 -5.78 17.84
CA ARG A 83 -0.45 -5.71 18.78
C ARG A 83 0.02 -5.32 20.18
N GLY A 84 -0.65 -4.34 20.79
CA GLY A 84 -0.33 -3.83 22.13
C GLY A 84 0.94 -2.97 22.18
N THR A 85 1.61 -2.74 21.05
CA THR A 85 2.83 -1.91 20.99
C THR A 85 2.52 -0.44 20.72
N GLY A 86 1.25 -0.08 20.50
CA GLY A 86 0.74 1.27 20.25
C GLY A 86 1.04 1.76 18.84
N PHE A 87 0.63 0.97 17.84
CA PHE A 87 0.72 1.33 16.43
C PHE A 87 -0.57 1.02 15.67
N ILE A 88 -0.75 1.74 14.56
CA ILE A 88 -1.73 1.45 13.51
C ILE A 88 -1.01 1.22 12.19
N THR A 89 -1.59 0.36 11.37
CA THR A 89 -1.21 0.12 9.99
C THR A 89 -2.22 0.79 9.08
N THR A 90 -1.75 1.41 8.01
CA THR A 90 -2.57 2.15 7.05
C THR A 90 -2.17 1.80 5.63
N LEU A 91 -3.18 1.54 4.79
CA LEU A 91 -3.03 1.42 3.36
C LEU A 91 -3.53 2.70 2.70
N THR A 92 -2.77 3.20 1.73
CA THR A 92 -3.07 4.41 0.99
C THR A 92 -2.89 4.14 -0.50
N ASP A 93 -3.76 4.69 -1.35
CA ASP A 93 -3.60 4.62 -2.80
C ASP A 93 -2.46 5.53 -3.31
N SER A 94 -2.23 5.51 -4.62
CA SER A 94 -1.19 6.29 -5.29
C SER A 94 -1.45 7.80 -5.32
N GLU A 95 -2.67 8.25 -5.00
CA GLU A 95 -3.04 9.67 -4.88
C GLU A 95 -3.02 10.19 -3.43
N GLY A 96 -2.72 9.31 -2.47
CA GLY A 96 -2.63 9.68 -1.06
C GLY A 96 -3.92 9.48 -0.27
N TYR A 97 -4.97 8.87 -0.81
CA TYR A 97 -6.19 8.58 -0.03
C TYR A 97 -6.04 7.32 0.80
N VAL A 98 -6.39 7.43 2.08
CA VAL A 98 -6.39 6.31 3.01
C VAL A 98 -7.53 5.35 2.66
N LEU A 99 -7.18 4.09 2.36
CA LEU A 99 -8.12 3.03 1.99
C LEU A 99 -8.54 2.20 3.20
N GLU A 100 -7.59 1.79 4.03
CA GLU A 100 -7.82 0.98 5.22
C GLU A 100 -6.90 1.40 6.38
N VAL A 101 -7.42 1.32 7.60
CA VAL A 101 -6.66 1.55 8.84
C VAL A 101 -7.01 0.46 9.85
N CYS A 102 -6.01 -0.19 10.44
CA CYS A 102 -6.20 -1.18 11.51
C CYS A 102 -5.08 -1.07 12.57
N GLY A 103 -5.29 -1.60 13.78
CA GLY A 103 -4.28 -1.58 14.85
C GLY A 103 -4.85 -1.33 16.23
N ASP A 104 -4.00 -0.85 17.13
CA ASP A 104 -4.36 -0.66 18.54
C ASP A 104 -5.40 0.45 18.73
N GLN A 105 -6.44 0.15 19.51
CA GLN A 105 -7.61 1.04 19.70
C GLN A 105 -7.26 2.44 20.21
N GLU A 106 -6.28 2.54 21.12
CA GLU A 106 -5.81 3.84 21.64
C GLU A 106 -5.29 4.74 20.51
N ILE A 107 -4.55 4.16 19.57
CA ILE A 107 -3.96 4.90 18.44
C ILE A 107 -5.00 5.14 17.35
N LEU A 108 -5.93 4.22 17.12
CA LEU A 108 -7.09 4.45 16.25
C LEU A 108 -7.95 5.62 16.75
N GLN A 109 -8.12 5.76 18.06
CA GLN A 109 -8.83 6.89 18.65
C GLN A 109 -8.07 8.20 18.42
N MET A 110 -6.76 8.22 18.69
CA MET A 110 -5.89 9.36 18.40
C MET A 110 -5.89 9.72 16.90
N ALA A 111 -5.97 8.74 16.00
CA ALA A 111 -6.08 8.95 14.57
C ALA A 111 -7.41 9.63 14.20
N ARG A 112 -8.54 9.14 14.74
CA ARG A 112 -9.87 9.73 14.52
C ARG A 112 -9.95 11.19 14.96
N GLU A 113 -9.37 11.51 16.12
CA GLU A 113 -9.30 12.89 16.64
C GLU A 113 -8.52 13.84 15.72
N ASN A 114 -7.62 13.31 14.89
CA ASN A 114 -6.86 14.05 13.90
C ASN A 114 -7.41 13.90 12.47
N PHE A 115 -8.65 13.43 12.30
CA PHE A 115 -9.27 13.15 10.99
C PHE A 115 -8.46 12.17 10.10
N TYR A 116 -7.61 11.35 10.71
CA TYR A 116 -6.86 10.29 10.05
C TYR A 116 -7.71 9.02 9.98
N ILE A 117 -8.65 9.02 9.04
CA ILE A 117 -9.66 7.97 8.83
C ILE A 117 -9.69 7.54 7.37
N PRO A 118 -10.28 6.37 7.04
CA PRO A 118 -10.54 6.00 5.65
C PRO A 118 -11.22 7.14 4.87
N GLY A 119 -10.73 7.39 3.66
CA GLY A 119 -11.16 8.48 2.79
C GLY A 119 -10.41 9.80 2.97
N CYS A 120 -9.57 9.97 4.00
CA CYS A 120 -8.77 11.20 4.13
C CYS A 120 -7.58 11.23 3.16
N ASN A 121 -7.22 12.41 2.67
CA ASN A 121 -6.09 12.58 1.76
C ASN A 121 -4.80 13.00 2.50
N GLN A 122 -3.75 12.20 2.32
CA GLN A 122 -2.43 12.35 2.93
C GLN A 122 -1.35 12.83 1.94
N SER A 123 -1.74 13.33 0.76
CA SER A 123 -0.81 13.94 -0.19
C SER A 123 -0.14 15.18 0.42
N GLU A 124 1.01 15.56 -0.12
CA GLU A 124 1.77 16.73 0.36
C GLU A 124 0.97 18.03 0.24
N ALA A 125 0.14 18.15 -0.80
CA ALA A 125 -0.67 19.32 -1.06
C ALA A 125 -1.82 19.52 -0.05
N ILE A 126 -2.22 18.46 0.67
CA ILE A 126 -3.35 18.51 1.62
C ILE A 126 -2.88 18.36 3.07
N SER A 127 -2.01 17.39 3.34
CA SER A 127 -1.57 17.03 4.68
C SER A 127 -0.11 17.44 4.97
N GLY A 128 0.49 18.22 4.07
CA GLY A 128 1.88 18.67 4.17
C GLY A 128 2.89 17.53 4.21
N THR A 129 4.10 17.84 4.69
CA THR A 129 5.16 16.87 4.92
C THR A 129 4.71 15.81 5.92
N ASN A 130 4.54 14.58 5.44
CA ASN A 130 4.25 13.39 6.22
C ASN A 130 4.91 12.17 5.57
N ALA A 131 4.91 11.01 6.23
CA ALA A 131 5.62 9.84 5.71
C ALA A 131 5.00 9.30 4.41
N ILE A 132 3.66 9.34 4.28
CA ILE A 132 2.95 8.91 3.07
C ILE A 132 3.28 9.85 1.92
N SER A 133 3.14 11.16 2.12
CA SER A 133 3.38 12.15 1.05
C SER A 133 4.80 12.09 0.50
N LEU A 134 5.80 12.00 1.38
CA LEU A 134 7.18 11.84 0.97
C LEU A 134 7.41 10.49 0.28
N CYS A 135 6.79 9.41 0.76
CA CYS A 135 6.92 8.09 0.15
C CYS A 135 6.33 8.06 -1.27
N LEU A 136 5.22 8.75 -1.50
CA LEU A 136 4.60 8.91 -2.83
C LEU A 136 5.50 9.69 -3.78
N ILE A 137 6.09 10.81 -3.32
CA ILE A 137 6.94 11.69 -4.12
C ILE A 137 8.29 11.04 -4.44
N GLU A 138 8.96 10.53 -3.40
CA GLU A 138 10.32 10.01 -3.49
C GLU A 138 10.36 8.56 -4.00
N LYS A 139 9.22 7.86 -4.03
CA LYS A 139 9.08 6.46 -4.44
C LYS A 139 10.06 5.53 -3.72
N LYS A 140 10.34 5.83 -2.45
CA LYS A 140 11.27 5.06 -1.59
C LYS A 140 10.74 5.01 -0.16
N PRO A 141 11.19 4.05 0.67
CA PRO A 141 10.77 3.98 2.06
C PRO A 141 11.15 5.24 2.85
N MET A 142 10.19 5.76 3.62
CA MET A 142 10.33 7.01 4.36
C MET A 142 10.00 6.81 5.83
N GLN A 143 10.78 7.45 6.71
CA GLN A 143 10.42 7.62 8.11
C GLN A 143 10.35 9.10 8.44
N VAL A 144 9.25 9.54 9.04
CA VAL A 144 8.99 10.92 9.46
C VAL A 144 8.58 10.88 10.93
N THR A 145 9.23 11.69 11.77
CA THR A 145 8.96 11.69 13.21
C THR A 145 8.94 13.09 13.79
N GLY A 146 7.94 13.36 14.63
CA GLY A 146 7.87 14.58 15.40
C GLY A 146 7.83 15.81 14.51
N ALA A 147 8.69 16.79 14.80
CA ALA A 147 8.76 18.04 14.06
C ALA A 147 9.22 17.90 12.60
N GLU A 148 9.56 16.70 12.11
CA GLU A 148 9.71 16.45 10.67
C GLU A 148 8.37 16.63 9.92
N HIS A 149 7.24 16.40 10.61
CA HIS A 149 5.92 16.68 10.04
C HIS A 149 5.70 18.18 9.85
N TYR A 150 5.09 18.55 8.74
CA TYR A 150 4.80 19.96 8.45
C TYR A 150 3.83 20.54 9.46
N HIS A 151 2.72 19.85 9.75
CA HIS A 151 1.76 20.34 10.72
C HIS A 151 2.14 20.02 12.16
N ALA A 152 1.94 21.01 13.05
CA ALA A 152 2.33 20.92 14.46
C ALA A 152 1.59 19.83 15.23
N PHE A 153 0.31 19.57 14.93
CA PHE A 153 -0.47 18.52 15.58
C PHE A 153 0.07 17.11 15.30
N ASN A 154 0.78 16.92 14.19
CA ASN A 154 1.44 15.66 13.85
C ASN A 154 2.77 15.44 14.58
N HIS A 155 3.25 16.39 15.40
CA HIS A 155 4.52 16.26 16.11
C HIS A 155 4.50 15.20 17.22
N SER A 156 3.32 14.71 17.61
CA SER A 156 3.17 13.56 18.50
C SER A 156 3.37 12.22 17.80
N TRP A 157 3.51 12.18 16.46
CA TRP A 157 3.54 10.96 15.67
C TRP A 157 4.95 10.56 15.20
N THR A 158 5.14 9.26 14.98
CA THR A 158 6.21 8.67 14.16
C THR A 158 5.58 7.73 13.15
N CYS A 159 5.97 7.89 11.89
CA CYS A 159 5.38 7.18 10.77
C CYS A 159 6.49 6.57 9.92
N SER A 160 6.35 5.29 9.59
CA SER A 160 7.22 4.55 8.68
C SER A 160 6.39 4.08 7.50
N SER A 161 6.77 4.48 6.30
CA SER A 161 6.03 4.22 5.06
C SER A 161 6.91 3.52 4.04
N ALA A 162 6.34 2.61 3.26
CA ALA A 162 7.00 2.00 2.12
C ALA A 162 6.06 1.96 0.90
N PRO A 163 6.59 2.25 -0.30
CA PRO A 163 5.80 2.24 -1.53
C PRO A 163 5.50 0.80 -1.96
N ILE A 164 4.35 0.61 -2.61
CA ILE A 164 3.92 -0.66 -3.19
C ILE A 164 3.83 -0.47 -4.70
N PHE A 165 4.57 -1.28 -5.45
CA PHE A 165 4.60 -1.24 -6.91
C PHE A 165 3.91 -2.46 -7.53
N ASN A 166 3.37 -2.31 -8.74
CA ASN A 166 2.98 -3.47 -9.53
C ASN A 166 4.17 -4.08 -10.28
N SER A 167 3.93 -5.17 -11.03
CA SER A 167 4.95 -5.86 -11.83
C SER A 167 5.58 -5.00 -12.94
N LYS A 168 4.96 -3.87 -13.30
CA LYS A 168 5.47 -2.90 -14.28
C LYS A 168 6.27 -1.77 -13.65
N GLY A 169 6.40 -1.75 -12.32
CA GLY A 169 7.06 -0.67 -11.58
C GLY A 169 6.17 0.58 -11.37
N GLU A 170 4.86 0.48 -11.64
CA GLU A 170 3.92 1.56 -11.37
C GLU A 170 3.57 1.57 -9.87
N LEU A 171 3.62 2.76 -9.26
CA LEU A 171 3.26 2.95 -7.86
C LEU A 171 1.75 2.79 -7.69
N LEU A 172 1.32 1.80 -6.92
CA LEU A 172 -0.10 1.56 -6.62
C LEU A 172 -0.55 2.24 -5.34
N GLY A 173 0.37 2.41 -4.39
CA GLY A 173 0.04 2.95 -3.08
C GLY A 173 1.17 2.84 -2.09
N VAL A 174 0.84 3.06 -0.82
CA VAL A 174 1.79 3.09 0.29
C VAL A 174 1.18 2.32 1.46
N ILE A 175 1.99 1.46 2.08
CA ILE A 175 1.70 0.92 3.41
C ILE A 175 2.48 1.72 4.45
N THR A 176 1.82 2.07 5.54
CA THR A 176 2.38 2.89 6.61
C THR A 176 2.10 2.28 7.96
N LEU A 177 3.09 2.31 8.85
CA LEU A 177 2.93 2.02 10.27
C LEU A 177 3.16 3.32 11.06
N SER A 178 2.15 3.72 11.83
CA SER A 178 2.10 4.98 12.58
C SER A 178 1.89 4.73 14.06
N GLY A 179 2.57 5.51 14.91
CA GLY A 179 2.42 5.42 16.36
C GLY A 179 2.92 6.68 17.06
N LYS A 180 2.99 6.65 18.39
CA LYS A 180 3.51 7.79 19.18
C LYS A 180 5.00 8.02 18.92
N SER A 181 5.42 9.27 18.82
CA SER A 181 6.81 9.67 18.49
C SER A 181 7.85 9.22 19.53
N THR A 182 7.41 8.88 20.74
CA THR A 182 8.24 8.27 21.79
C THR A 182 8.63 6.82 21.47
N LYS A 183 7.90 6.14 20.58
CA LYS A 183 8.09 4.74 20.20
C LYS A 183 8.87 4.57 18.89
N ARG A 184 9.57 5.60 18.43
CA ARG A 184 10.38 5.53 17.20
C ARG A 184 11.38 4.37 17.28
N HIS A 185 11.28 3.42 16.37
CA HIS A 185 12.20 2.29 16.27
C HIS A 185 12.69 2.11 14.83
N ARG A 186 13.92 1.63 14.63
CA ARG A 186 14.42 1.34 13.26
C ARG A 186 13.74 0.12 12.65
N HIS A 187 13.33 -0.83 13.49
CA HIS A 187 12.64 -2.05 13.03
C HIS A 187 11.24 -1.79 12.46
N THR A 188 10.58 -0.67 12.78
CA THR A 188 9.28 -0.35 12.17
C THR A 188 9.42 -0.09 10.68
N LEU A 189 10.49 0.58 10.24
CA LEU A 189 10.72 0.80 8.81
C LEU A 189 11.00 -0.50 8.08
N ALA A 190 11.82 -1.39 8.66
CA ALA A 190 12.10 -2.70 8.08
C ALA A 190 10.82 -3.55 7.94
N LEU A 191 9.97 -3.56 8.97
CA LEU A 191 8.68 -4.27 8.95
C LEU A 191 7.78 -3.78 7.81
N VAL A 192 7.66 -2.47 7.64
CA VAL A 192 6.80 -1.88 6.60
C VAL A 192 7.37 -2.12 5.19
N ILE A 193 8.70 -2.12 5.02
CA ILE A 193 9.35 -2.51 3.77
C ILE A 193 9.05 -3.99 3.44
N SER A 194 9.21 -4.89 4.40
CA SER A 194 8.88 -6.30 4.22
C SER A 194 7.40 -6.52 3.91
N ALA A 195 6.51 -5.77 4.57
CA ALA A 195 5.08 -5.82 4.30
C ALA A 195 4.79 -5.35 2.87
N ALA A 196 5.34 -4.22 2.42
CA ALA A 196 5.17 -3.75 1.05
C ALA A 196 5.60 -4.82 0.03
N LYS A 197 6.79 -5.42 0.21
CA LYS A 197 7.28 -6.50 -0.67
C LYS A 197 6.38 -7.74 -0.67
N ALA A 198 5.80 -8.09 0.46
CA ALA A 198 4.84 -9.20 0.53
C ALA A 198 3.53 -8.88 -0.22
N ILE A 199 3.06 -7.64 -0.17
CA ILE A 199 1.89 -7.17 -0.93
C ILE A 199 2.18 -7.20 -2.44
N GLU A 200 3.34 -6.70 -2.86
CA GLU A 200 3.79 -6.81 -4.26
C GLU A 200 3.85 -8.26 -4.74
N GLY A 201 4.36 -9.17 -3.90
CA GLY A 201 4.36 -10.61 -4.18
C GLY A 201 2.95 -11.18 -4.38
N LYS A 202 1.99 -10.79 -3.54
CA LYS A 202 0.57 -11.19 -3.67
C LYS A 202 -0.08 -10.65 -4.93
N LEU A 203 0.25 -9.42 -5.33
CA LEU A 203 -0.21 -8.83 -6.60
C LEU A 203 0.32 -9.60 -7.81
N ILE A 204 1.61 -9.96 -7.79
CA ILE A 204 2.23 -10.77 -8.86
C ILE A 204 1.61 -12.16 -8.92
N GLU A 205 1.42 -12.82 -7.77
CA GLU A 205 0.76 -14.13 -7.67
C GLU A 205 -0.65 -14.11 -8.28
N GLY A 206 -1.46 -13.12 -7.90
CA GLY A 206 -2.81 -12.96 -8.45
C GLY A 206 -2.81 -12.73 -9.95
N GLN A 207 -1.87 -11.93 -10.47
CA GLN A 207 -1.74 -11.69 -11.90
C GLN A 207 -1.33 -12.97 -12.67
N LEU A 208 -0.39 -13.75 -12.14
CA LEU A 208 0.03 -15.02 -12.75
C LEU A 208 -1.10 -16.04 -12.80
N ILE A 209 -1.94 -16.10 -11.75
CA ILE A 209 -3.12 -16.97 -11.74
C ILE A 209 -4.11 -16.54 -12.83
N ALA A 210 -4.42 -15.25 -12.93
CA ALA A 210 -5.33 -14.73 -13.95
C ALA A 210 -4.82 -14.96 -15.39
N ASP A 211 -3.51 -14.78 -15.62
CA ASP A 211 -2.89 -15.01 -16.93
C ASP A 211 -2.90 -16.49 -17.30
N LYS A 212 -2.63 -17.38 -16.34
CA LYS A 212 -2.74 -18.83 -16.53
C LYS A 212 -4.15 -19.24 -16.91
N GLU A 213 -5.17 -18.74 -16.22
CA GLU A 213 -6.57 -19.02 -16.55
C GLU A 213 -6.94 -18.52 -17.94
N LYS A 214 -6.46 -17.32 -18.32
CA LYS A 214 -6.68 -16.77 -19.67
C LYS A 214 -6.03 -17.66 -20.74
N LEU A 215 -4.79 -18.09 -20.53
CA LEU A 215 -4.09 -18.98 -21.46
C LEU A 215 -4.79 -20.34 -21.58
N ASN A 216 -5.23 -20.91 -20.47
CA ASN A 216 -5.98 -22.17 -20.47
C ASN A 216 -7.29 -22.04 -21.26
N ARG A 217 -8.04 -20.94 -21.11
CA ARG A 217 -9.25 -20.70 -21.92
C ARG A 217 -8.95 -20.61 -23.41
N LEU A 218 -7.87 -19.92 -23.80
CA LEU A 218 -7.45 -19.85 -25.20
C LEU A 218 -7.06 -21.22 -25.73
N LEU A 219 -6.27 -21.99 -24.98
CA LEU A 219 -5.89 -23.34 -25.34
C LEU A 219 -7.12 -24.24 -25.55
N THR A 220 -8.07 -24.23 -24.61
CA THR A 220 -9.33 -24.98 -24.76
C THR A 220 -10.10 -24.56 -26.01
N SER A 221 -10.21 -23.26 -26.27
CA SER A 221 -10.88 -22.75 -27.47
C SER A 221 -10.18 -23.20 -28.76
N THR A 222 -8.85 -23.19 -28.79
CA THR A 222 -8.06 -23.65 -29.94
C THR A 222 -8.21 -25.16 -30.15
N LEU A 223 -8.09 -25.96 -29.09
CA LEU A 223 -8.26 -27.41 -29.16
C LEU A 223 -9.67 -27.81 -29.65
N ASN A 224 -10.71 -27.09 -29.21
CA ASN A 224 -12.10 -27.33 -29.63
C ASN A 224 -12.38 -26.88 -31.08
N SER A 225 -11.50 -26.10 -31.70
CA SER A 225 -11.64 -25.75 -33.12
C SER A 225 -11.13 -26.84 -34.07
N ILE A 226 -10.38 -27.81 -33.54
CA ILE A 226 -9.80 -28.91 -34.31
C ILE A 226 -10.83 -30.06 -34.41
N PRO A 227 -11.16 -30.54 -35.61
CA PRO A 227 -12.21 -31.56 -35.80
C PRO A 227 -11.81 -32.96 -35.33
N GLU A 228 -10.51 -33.24 -35.16
CA GLU A 228 -10.02 -34.52 -34.63
C GLU A 228 -10.10 -34.58 -33.10
N ALA A 229 -10.22 -35.79 -32.54
CA ALA A 229 -10.11 -35.99 -31.09
C ALA A 229 -8.67 -35.76 -30.62
N ILE A 230 -8.46 -34.79 -29.72
CA ILE A 230 -7.16 -34.47 -29.13
C ILE A 230 -7.16 -34.74 -27.64
N ILE A 231 -6.10 -35.39 -27.17
CA ILE A 231 -5.78 -35.60 -25.75
C ILE A 231 -4.35 -35.11 -25.51
N VAL A 232 -4.16 -34.26 -24.50
CA VAL A 232 -2.85 -33.74 -24.10
C VAL A 232 -2.44 -34.40 -22.79
N LEU A 233 -1.20 -34.87 -22.72
CA LEU A 233 -0.66 -35.60 -21.58
C LEU A 233 0.48 -34.83 -20.91
N ASP A 234 0.68 -35.02 -19.61
CA ASP A 234 1.90 -34.60 -18.91
C ASP A 234 3.02 -35.64 -19.07
N GLU A 235 4.20 -35.34 -18.51
CA GLU A 235 5.37 -36.24 -18.51
C GLU A 235 5.12 -37.60 -17.83
N LYS A 236 4.09 -37.69 -17.01
CA LYS A 236 3.66 -38.92 -16.30
C LYS A 236 2.49 -39.61 -16.99
N LEU A 237 2.15 -39.20 -18.22
CA LEU A 237 1.04 -39.71 -19.02
C LEU A 237 -0.36 -39.45 -18.42
N ASN A 238 -0.50 -38.45 -17.54
CA ASN A 238 -1.80 -38.01 -17.06
C ASN A 238 -2.44 -37.04 -18.07
N ILE A 239 -3.74 -37.18 -18.26
CA ILE A 239 -4.54 -36.32 -19.12
C ILE A 239 -4.60 -34.92 -18.50
N THR A 240 -4.03 -33.94 -19.16
CA THR A 240 -4.05 -32.53 -18.74
C THR A 240 -5.16 -31.75 -19.44
N HIS A 241 -5.38 -32.02 -20.73
CA HIS A 241 -6.41 -31.38 -21.54
C HIS A 241 -6.98 -32.38 -22.55
N LEU A 242 -8.20 -32.12 -23.00
CA LEU A 242 -8.86 -32.83 -24.08
C LEU A 242 -9.87 -31.91 -24.75
N ASN A 243 -10.08 -32.05 -26.05
CA ASN A 243 -11.13 -31.29 -26.74
C ASN A 243 -12.49 -31.98 -26.67
N ASP A 244 -13.54 -31.28 -27.08
CA ASP A 244 -14.92 -31.78 -27.04
C ASP A 244 -15.07 -33.08 -27.85
N GLN A 245 -14.41 -33.21 -28.99
CA GLN A 245 -14.41 -34.45 -29.79
C GLN A 245 -13.83 -35.63 -29.01
N ALA A 246 -12.68 -35.47 -28.34
CA ALA A 246 -12.13 -36.54 -27.50
C ALA A 246 -13.05 -36.86 -26.30
N ARG A 247 -13.70 -35.85 -25.71
CA ARG A 247 -14.68 -36.05 -24.63
C ARG A 247 -15.82 -36.94 -25.09
N GLU A 248 -16.41 -36.64 -26.24
CA GLU A 248 -17.58 -37.37 -26.75
C GLU A 248 -17.19 -38.72 -27.36
N TRP A 249 -16.21 -38.76 -28.26
CA TRP A 249 -15.90 -39.94 -29.07
C TRP A 249 -15.12 -40.99 -28.29
N ILE A 250 -14.17 -40.58 -27.43
CA ILE A 250 -13.28 -41.49 -26.71
C ILE A 250 -13.80 -41.73 -25.29
N PHE A 251 -14.14 -40.66 -24.57
CA PHE A 251 -14.50 -40.74 -23.15
C PHE A 251 -16.01 -40.80 -22.88
N LYS A 252 -16.85 -40.81 -23.92
CA LYS A 252 -18.32 -40.94 -23.82
C LYS A 252 -18.93 -39.91 -22.86
N GLY A 253 -18.51 -38.65 -22.99
CA GLY A 253 -18.99 -37.51 -22.21
C GLY A 253 -18.27 -37.29 -20.87
N ARG A 254 -17.28 -38.12 -20.50
CA ARG A 254 -16.54 -37.99 -19.23
C ARG A 254 -15.32 -37.06 -19.37
N THR A 255 -14.95 -36.38 -18.28
CA THR A 255 -13.77 -35.51 -18.21
C THR A 255 -12.70 -36.09 -17.28
N PRO A 256 -11.83 -37.02 -17.75
CA PRO A 256 -10.84 -37.70 -16.92
C PRO A 256 -9.55 -36.87 -16.68
N ILE A 257 -9.64 -35.54 -16.58
CA ILE A 257 -8.47 -34.68 -16.32
C ILE A 257 -7.81 -35.07 -14.99
N GLY A 258 -6.48 -35.12 -14.99
CA GLY A 258 -5.65 -35.52 -13.84
C GLY A 258 -5.48 -37.02 -13.67
N ARG A 259 -6.00 -37.85 -14.58
CA ARG A 259 -5.85 -39.32 -14.54
C ARG A 259 -4.90 -39.83 -15.64
N PRO A 260 -4.18 -40.93 -15.43
CA PRO A 260 -3.37 -41.56 -16.47
C PRO A 260 -4.22 -42.01 -17.65
N LEU A 261 -3.71 -41.83 -18.87
CA LEU A 261 -4.31 -42.42 -20.07
C LEU A 261 -4.15 -43.94 -19.99
N LYS A 262 -5.27 -44.66 -19.96
CA LYS A 262 -5.35 -46.13 -19.90
C LYS A 262 -5.85 -46.70 -21.21
#